data_AF-A0A1I7JER8-F1
#
_entry.id   AF-A0A1I7JER8-F1
#
_cell.length_a   1.000
_cell.length_b   1.000
_cell.length_c   1.000
_cell.angle_alpha   90.00
_cell.angle_beta   90.00
_cell.angle_gamma   90.00
#
_symmetry.space_group_name_H-M   'P 1'
#
loop_
_entity.id
_entity.type
_entity.pdbx_description
1 polymer ?
#
loop_
_entity_poly.entity_id
_entity_poly.type
_entity_poly.pdbx_seq_one_letter_code
_entity_poly.pdbx_strand_id
1 'polypeptide(L)' 'MSYQIKELLLDDGDSPFAEWFGSLEAVAAAKVRVAVNRMEQGNLSNVEWFRSIGEYKIDWARGCESTWPRTD' A
#
# COMPACT_ATOMS: atom_id res chain seq x y z
N MET A 1 -9.04 16.68 -9.22
CA MET A 1 -10.09 15.67 -9.37
C MET A 1 -9.94 14.73 -8.19
N SER A 2 -10.90 14.67 -7.27
CA SER A 2 -10.80 13.84 -6.06
C SER A 2 -11.40 12.47 -6.33
N TYR A 3 -10.65 11.42 -6.04
CA TYR A 3 -11.11 10.03 -6.10
C TYR A 3 -11.55 9.59 -4.71
N GLN A 4 -12.64 8.85 -4.64
CA GLN A 4 -13.05 8.19 -3.41
C GLN A 4 -12.48 6.78 -3.40
N ILE A 5 -11.60 6.49 -2.44
CA ILE A 5 -11.10 5.14 -2.18
C ILE A 5 -12.05 4.48 -1.19
N LYS A 6 -12.39 3.22 -1.47
CA LYS A 6 -13.22 2.38 -0.61
C LYS A 6 -12.49 1.08 -0.35
N GLU A 7 -12.57 0.62 0.88
CA GLU A 7 -12.09 -0.71 1.26
C GLU A 7 -13.10 -1.76 0.78
N LEU A 8 -12.58 -2.93 0.42
CA LEU A 8 -13.41 -4.10 0.18
C LEU A 8 -13.91 -4.59 1.54
N LEU A 9 -15.23 -4.76 1.65
CA LEU A 9 -15.87 -5.43 2.77
C LEU A 9 -16.32 -6.82 2.31
N LEU A 10 -16.07 -7.82 3.13
CA LEU A 10 -16.61 -9.18 2.97
C LEU A 10 -18.10 -9.20 3.32
N ASP A 11 -18.76 -10.32 3.07
CA ASP A 11 -20.21 -10.49 3.30
C ASP A 11 -20.58 -10.26 4.78
N ASP A 12 -19.70 -10.68 5.70
CA ASP A 12 -19.81 -10.46 7.14
C ASP A 12 -19.48 -9.02 7.60
N GLY A 13 -19.12 -8.13 6.67
CA GLY A 13 -18.73 -6.74 6.96
C GLY A 13 -17.27 -6.58 7.40
N ASP A 14 -16.50 -7.67 7.41
CA ASP A 14 -15.07 -7.65 7.73
C ASP A 14 -14.26 -6.99 6.62
N SER A 15 -13.21 -6.26 7.00
CA SER A 15 -12.28 -5.66 6.05
C SER A 15 -10.90 -6.30 6.19
N PRO A 16 -10.50 -7.17 5.22
CA PRO A 16 -9.16 -7.74 5.18
C PRO A 16 -8.06 -6.65 5.14
N PHE A 17 -8.38 -5.49 4.55
CA PHE A 17 -7.47 -4.36 4.56
C PHE A 17 -7.27 -3.81 5.96
N ALA A 18 -8.34 -3.62 6.74
CA ALA A 18 -8.24 -3.08 8.10
C ALA A 18 -7.50 -4.05 9.04
N GLU A 19 -7.75 -5.35 8.92
CA GLU A 19 -7.03 -6.38 9.69
C GLU A 19 -5.54 -6.34 9.38
N TRP A 20 -5.18 -6.41 8.09
CA TRP A 20 -3.79 -6.34 7.65
C TRP A 20 -3.13 -5.02 8.06
N PHE A 21 -3.80 -3.88 7.84
CA PHE A 21 -3.28 -2.56 8.18
C PHE A 21 -3.04 -2.41 9.69
N GLY A 22 -3.92 -2.96 10.52
CA GLY A 22 -3.75 -2.99 11.97
C GLY A 22 -2.58 -3.84 12.44
N SER A 23 -2.14 -4.82 11.64
CA SER A 23 -0.96 -5.65 11.92
C SER A 23 0.38 -4.98 11.55
N LEU A 24 0.35 -3.83 10.84
CA LEU A 24 1.56 -3.17 10.37
C LEU A 24 2.26 -2.37 11.47
N GLU A 25 3.60 -2.43 11.46
CA GLU A 25 4.46 -1.51 12.20
C GLU A 25 4.18 -0.05 11.80
N ALA A 26 4.32 0.88 12.74
CA ALA A 26 3.92 2.28 12.58
C ALA A 26 4.47 2.96 11.31
N VAL A 27 5.72 2.65 10.92
CA VAL A 27 6.36 3.20 9.72
C VAL A 27 5.69 2.67 8.44
N ALA A 28 5.30 1.39 8.42
CA ALA A 28 4.63 0.79 7.28
C ALA A 28 3.21 1.33 7.14
N ALA A 29 2.46 1.39 8.25
CA ALA A 29 1.12 1.96 8.29
C ALA A 29 1.11 3.43 7.79
N ALA A 30 2.08 4.24 8.22
CA ALA A 30 2.22 5.63 7.77
C ALA A 30 2.44 5.73 6.24
N LYS A 31 3.31 4.89 5.67
CA LYS A 31 3.55 4.90 4.21
C LYS A 31 2.33 4.45 3.41
N VAL A 32 1.61 3.44 3.87
CA VAL A 32 0.34 3.01 3.27
C VAL A 32 -0.69 4.14 3.32
N ARG A 33 -0.81 4.85 4.45
CA ARG A 33 -1.72 5.99 4.56
C ARG A 33 -1.38 7.13 3.61
N VAL A 34 -0.09 7.41 3.42
CA VAL A 34 0.39 8.40 2.43
C VAL A 34 0.05 7.96 1.00
N ALA A 35 0.21 6.68 0.67
CA ALA A 35 -0.16 6.14 -0.63
C ALA A 35 -1.66 6.31 -0.91
N VAL A 36 -2.53 5.95 0.04
CA VAL A 36 -3.98 6.14 -0.04
C VAL A 36 -4.33 7.61 -0.31
N ASN A 37 -3.77 8.54 0.49
CA ASN A 37 -4.05 9.96 0.33
C ASN A 37 -3.62 10.50 -1.05
N ARG A 38 -2.48 10.05 -1.58
CA ARG A 38 -2.04 10.40 -2.95
C ARG A 38 -3.01 9.89 -4.01
N MET A 39 -3.48 8.66 -3.86
CA MET A 39 -4.47 8.09 -4.77
C MET A 39 -5.81 8.85 -4.72
N GLU A 40 -6.26 9.28 -3.53
CA GLU A 40 -7.47 10.12 -3.37
C GLU A 40 -7.34 11.48 -4.07
N GLN A 41 -6.13 12.04 -4.11
CA GLN A 41 -5.83 13.27 -4.85
C GLN A 41 -5.71 13.05 -6.37
N GLY A 42 -5.81 11.81 -6.84
CA GLY A 42 -5.70 11.44 -8.25
C GLY A 42 -4.28 11.23 -8.75
N ASN A 43 -3.32 11.13 -7.84
CA ASN A 43 -1.93 10.84 -8.19
C ASN A 43 -1.71 9.32 -8.34
N LEU A 44 -2.19 8.78 -9.46
CA LEU A 44 -2.17 7.35 -9.78
C LEU A 44 -0.97 6.95 -10.66
N SER A 45 -0.01 7.84 -10.89
CA SER A 45 1.15 7.59 -11.76
C SER A 45 2.06 6.46 -11.27
N ASN A 46 1.94 6.10 -9.99
CA ASN A 46 2.69 5.01 -9.35
C ASN A 46 1.87 3.71 -9.26
N VAL A 47 0.72 3.67 -9.92
CA VAL A 47 -0.12 2.48 -10.08
C VAL A 47 0.24 1.81 -11.39
N GLU A 48 0.65 0.55 -11.32
CA GLU A 48 0.78 -0.29 -12.49
C GLU A 48 -0.56 -0.94 -12.80
N TRP A 49 -1.16 -0.57 -13.92
CA TRP A 49 -2.47 -1.04 -14.33
C TRP A 49 -2.37 -2.33 -15.14
N PHE A 50 -3.06 -3.38 -14.68
CA PHE A 50 -3.22 -4.63 -15.38
C PHE A 50 -4.70 -4.93 -15.65
N ARG A 51 -5.10 -4.78 -16.92
CA ARG A 51 -6.47 -4.96 -17.43
C ARG A 51 -7.49 -4.03 -16.76
N SER A 52 -7.86 -4.31 -15.52
CA SER A 52 -8.85 -3.57 -14.71
C SER A 52 -8.45 -3.42 -13.24
N ILE A 53 -7.32 -4.04 -12.85
CA ILE A 53 -6.78 -4.02 -11.49
C ILE A 53 -5.48 -3.23 -11.54
N GLY A 54 -5.23 -2.40 -10.54
CA GLY A 54 -3.99 -1.63 -10.43
C GLY A 54 -3.24 -2.01 -9.15
N GLU A 55 -1.93 -2.16 -9.25
CA GLU A 55 -1.06 -2.35 -8.10
C GLU A 55 -0.34 -1.03 -7.78
N TYR A 56 -0.51 -0.51 -6.56
CA TYR A 56 0.24 0.66 -6.09
C TYR A 56 1.53 0.19 -5.41
N LYS A 57 2.68 0.42 -6.03
CA LYS A 57 3.98 0.02 -5.48
C LYS A 57 4.51 1.05 -4.51
N ILE A 58 4.49 0.77 -3.21
CA ILE A 58 5.09 1.66 -2.21
C ILE A 58 6.61 1.46 -2.22
N ASP A 59 7.34 2.45 -2.74
CA ASP A 59 8.80 2.43 -2.67
C ASP A 59 9.25 2.48 -1.21
N TRP A 60 9.92 1.43 -0.78
CA TRP A 60 10.56 1.38 0.51
C TRP A 60 12.00 1.86 0.32
N ALA A 61 12.19 3.19 0.29
CA ALA A 61 13.51 3.80 0.20
C ALA A 61 14.51 3.06 1.11
N ARG A 62 15.65 2.64 0.54
CA ARG A 62 16.66 1.76 1.16
C ARG A 62 17.12 2.36 2.50
N GLY A 63 16.57 1.82 3.58
CA GLY A 63 16.99 2.02 4.97
C GLY A 63 17.01 0.72 5.78
N CYS A 64 16.93 -0.42 5.10
CA CYS A 64 17.30 -1.70 5.68
C CYS A 64 18.48 -2.21 4.86
N GLU A 65 19.66 -2.08 5.43
CA GLU A 65 20.84 -2.81 5.03
C GLU A 65 20.47 -4.30 5.04
N SER A 66 20.14 -4.83 3.87
CA SER A 66 20.13 -6.26 3.66
C SER A 66 21.58 -6.70 3.66
N THR A 67 22.15 -6.91 4.84
CA THR A 67 23.39 -7.66 5.01
C THR A 67 23.04 -9.12 4.72
N TRP A 68 22.79 -9.43 3.44
CA TRP A 68 22.90 -10.79 2.96
C TRP A 68 24.37 -11.17 3.13
N PRO A 69 24.72 -12.22 3.89
CA PRO A 69 26.08 -12.71 3.89
C PRO A 69 26.36 -13.17 2.46
N ARG A 70 27.20 -12.41 1.76
CA ARG A 70 27.94 -12.92 0.61
C ARG A 70 28.85 -13.99 1.20
N THR A 71 28.45 -15.25 1.12
CA THR A 71 29.43 -16.34 1.15
C THR A 71 30.27 -16.17 -0.11
N ASP A 72 31.56 -15.98 0.12
CA ASP A 72 32.62 -16.09 -0.90
C ASP A 72 32.51 -17.43 -1.64
#